data_AF-A0A9D5BAD1-F1
#
_entry.id   AF-A0A9D5BAD1-F1
#
_cell.length_a   1.000
_cell.length_b   1.000
_cell.length_c   1.000
_cell.angle_alpha   90.00
_cell.angle_beta   90.00
_cell.angle_gamma   90.00
#
_symmetry.space_group_name_H-M   'P 1'
#
loop_
_entity.id
_entity.type
_entity.pdbx_description
1 polymer ?
#
loop_
_entity_poly.entity_id
_entity_poly.type
_entity_poly.pdbx_seq_one_letter_code
_entity_poly.pdbx_strand_id
1 'polypeptide(L)'
;MEKALKVVPNEMLEVFDDISQTMRMNYYPPCPHPENVIGLNPHSDAAALTILLQASDVEGLQIKKDGQWIPIKPLNNAFVINVEDILEILTNGIYRGIEHRATVNSKKERISIASFHKPQMSKVIGPTPTLVTPETPALFKTLTVEDYYKAYFSRYLQGKSCLIL
;
A
#
# COMPACT_ATOMS: atom_id res chain seq x y z
N MET A 1 -7.40 -6.62 -12.34
CA MET A 1 -7.10 -7.53 -11.22
C MET A 1 -8.17 -8.60 -11.08
N GLU A 2 -9.46 -8.25 -10.94
CA GLU A 2 -10.58 -9.23 -10.91
C GLU A 2 -10.50 -10.34 -11.96
N LYS A 3 -10.36 -9.97 -13.24
CA LYS A 3 -10.26 -10.92 -14.36
C LYS A 3 -9.14 -11.95 -14.16
N ALA A 4 -8.00 -11.53 -13.61
CA ALA A 4 -6.86 -12.43 -13.36
C ALA A 4 -7.15 -13.40 -12.21
N LEU A 5 -7.92 -12.94 -11.22
CA LEU A 5 -8.36 -13.74 -10.07
C LEU A 5 -9.58 -14.63 -10.38
N LYS A 6 -10.17 -14.51 -11.59
CA LYS A 6 -11.40 -15.21 -12.00
C LYS A 6 -12.57 -14.95 -11.04
N VAL A 7 -12.57 -13.77 -10.43
CA VAL A 7 -13.67 -13.29 -9.60
C VAL A 7 -14.90 -13.04 -10.47
N VAL A 8 -16.10 -13.28 -9.92
CA VAL A 8 -17.36 -12.95 -10.61
C VAL A 8 -17.34 -11.46 -10.98
N PRO A 9 -17.67 -11.07 -12.22
CA PRO A 9 -17.58 -9.68 -12.65
C PRO A 9 -18.29 -8.73 -11.67
N ASN A 10 -17.61 -7.63 -11.34
CA ASN A 10 -18.05 -6.56 -10.44
C ASN A 10 -18.04 -6.85 -8.93
N GLU A 11 -17.77 -8.07 -8.50
CA GLU A 11 -17.82 -8.43 -7.07
C GLU A 11 -16.78 -7.67 -6.21
N MET A 12 -15.60 -7.36 -6.78
CA MET A 12 -14.65 -6.44 -6.12
C MET A 12 -14.89 -4.99 -6.55
N LEU A 13 -15.28 -4.72 -7.81
CA LEU A 13 -15.45 -3.36 -8.32
C LEU A 13 -16.58 -2.59 -7.63
N GLU A 14 -17.61 -3.26 -7.10
CA GLU A 14 -18.67 -2.61 -6.30
C GLU A 14 -18.14 -1.88 -5.05
N VAL A 15 -17.01 -2.34 -4.51
CA VAL A 15 -16.32 -1.65 -3.41
C VAL A 15 -15.68 -0.34 -3.89
N PHE A 16 -15.43 -0.19 -5.19
CA PHE A 16 -14.76 0.93 -5.84
C PHE A 16 -15.67 1.71 -6.82
N ASP A 17 -16.99 1.57 -6.73
CA ASP A 17 -17.97 2.32 -7.55
C ASP A 17 -17.89 3.84 -7.34
N ASP A 18 -17.47 4.25 -6.15
CA ASP A 18 -17.06 5.58 -5.75
C ASP A 18 -15.77 5.45 -4.92
N ILE A 19 -14.71 6.09 -5.38
CA ILE A 19 -13.39 6.02 -4.73
C ILE A 19 -13.05 7.34 -4.06
N SER A 20 -12.43 7.23 -2.88
CA SER A 20 -11.72 8.35 -2.29
C SER A 20 -10.27 8.32 -2.78
N GLN A 21 -9.78 9.46 -3.27
CA GLN A 21 -8.40 9.64 -3.69
C GLN A 21 -7.73 10.67 -2.80
N THR A 22 -6.52 10.37 -2.33
CA THR A 22 -5.68 11.33 -1.60
C THR A 22 -4.29 11.34 -2.19
N MET A 23 -3.63 12.50 -2.18
CA MET A 23 -2.26 12.64 -2.66
C MET A 23 -1.32 13.09 -1.55
N ARG A 24 -0.12 12.51 -1.52
CA ARG A 24 0.97 12.92 -0.64
C ARG A 24 2.18 13.30 -1.47
N MET A 25 2.54 14.58 -1.40
CA MET A 25 3.77 15.10 -1.97
C MET A 25 4.86 15.00 -0.90
N ASN A 26 5.96 14.33 -1.23
CA ASN A 26 7.07 14.12 -0.32
C ASN A 26 8.31 14.83 -0.83
N TYR A 27 8.93 15.60 0.05
CA TYR A 27 10.23 16.23 -0.16
C TYR A 27 11.20 15.69 0.89
N TYR A 28 12.24 15.01 0.44
CA TYR A 28 13.28 14.44 1.30
C TYR A 28 14.57 15.24 1.08
N PRO A 29 14.93 16.17 1.99
CA PRO A 29 16.16 16.96 1.84
C PRO A 29 17.42 16.09 2.00
N PRO A 30 18.57 16.56 1.50
CA PRO A 30 19.86 15.96 1.84
C PRO A 30 20.07 15.91 3.36
N CYS A 31 20.51 14.77 3.88
CA CYS A 31 20.81 14.58 5.29
C CYS A 31 22.32 14.29 5.47
N PRO A 32 23.06 15.01 6.32
CA PRO A 32 24.50 14.77 6.53
C PRO A 32 24.83 13.38 7.10
N HIS A 33 23.90 12.80 7.86
CA HIS A 33 24.04 11.50 8.53
C HIS A 33 22.90 10.55 8.12
N PRO A 34 22.80 10.18 6.83
CA PRO A 34 21.67 9.40 6.30
C PRO A 34 21.57 7.99 6.90
N GLU A 35 22.66 7.48 7.49
CA GLU A 35 22.70 6.20 8.22
C GLU A 35 21.94 6.23 9.56
N ASN A 36 21.75 7.42 10.14
CA ASN A 36 21.14 7.60 11.46
C ASN A 36 19.65 7.95 11.40
N VAL A 37 19.11 8.21 10.21
CA VAL A 37 17.72 8.65 10.02
C VAL A 37 17.05 7.91 8.88
N ILE A 38 15.72 8.01 8.81
CA ILE A 38 14.92 7.48 7.71
C ILE A 38 14.01 8.59 7.19
N GLY A 39 13.82 8.65 5.87
CA GLY A 39 12.94 9.64 5.26
C GLY A 39 11.47 9.33 5.53
N LEU A 40 11.10 8.05 5.39
CA LEU A 40 9.78 7.54 5.77
C LEU A 40 9.96 6.15 6.39
N ASN A 41 9.43 5.98 7.60
CA ASN A 41 9.51 4.72 8.35
C ASN A 41 8.95 3.54 7.54
N PRO A 42 9.42 2.30 7.82
CA PRO A 42 8.80 1.08 7.30
C PRO A 42 7.29 1.00 7.61
N HIS A 43 6.47 0.81 6.59
CA HIS A 43 5.01 0.69 6.68
C HIS A 43 4.42 -0.06 5.47
N SER A 44 3.15 -0.47 5.54
CA SER A 44 2.29 -0.74 4.37
C SER A 44 1.20 0.34 4.31
N ASP A 45 0.72 0.71 3.11
CA ASP A 45 -0.31 1.75 3.03
C ASP A 45 -1.68 1.19 3.40
N ALA A 46 -2.44 2.02 4.11
CA ALA A 46 -3.87 1.85 4.30
C ALA A 46 -4.63 2.31 3.05
N ALA A 47 -4.47 1.61 1.93
CA ALA A 47 -5.15 1.88 0.66
C ALA A 47 -5.45 0.56 -0.08
N ALA A 48 -6.07 0.63 -1.25
CA ALA A 48 -6.18 -0.53 -2.14
C ALA A 48 -5.04 -0.55 -3.17
N LEU A 49 -4.77 0.61 -3.78
CA LEU A 49 -3.68 0.82 -4.72
C LEU A 49 -3.01 2.16 -4.47
N THR A 50 -1.69 2.15 -4.47
CA THR A 50 -0.89 3.36 -4.50
C THR A 50 -0.21 3.47 -5.87
N ILE A 51 -0.26 4.66 -6.46
CA ILE A 51 0.43 5.02 -7.71
C ILE A 51 1.42 6.12 -7.36
N LEU A 52 2.70 5.80 -7.45
CA LEU A 52 3.79 6.69 -7.09
C LEU A 52 4.47 7.21 -8.35
N LEU A 53 4.47 8.53 -8.50
CA LEU A 53 5.37 9.25 -9.38
C LEU A 53 6.64 9.61 -8.61
N GLN A 54 7.77 9.15 -9.10
CA GLN A 54 9.05 9.67 -8.66
C GLN A 54 9.43 10.88 -9.52
N ALA A 55 9.36 12.07 -8.92
CA ALA A 55 9.53 13.36 -9.61
C ALA A 55 11.00 13.84 -9.65
N SER A 56 11.94 13.02 -9.21
CA SER A 56 13.38 13.27 -9.20
C SER A 56 14.13 12.01 -9.60
N ASP A 57 15.37 12.13 -10.06
CA ASP A 57 16.25 11.01 -10.45
C ASP A 57 16.94 10.32 -9.26
N VAL A 58 16.58 10.65 -8.03
CA VAL A 58 17.26 10.21 -6.80
C VAL A 58 16.61 8.95 -6.21
N GLU A 59 17.35 7.85 -6.14
CA GLU A 59 16.90 6.63 -5.46
C GLU A 59 16.50 6.89 -3.99
N GLY A 60 15.60 6.07 -3.45
CA GLY A 60 15.26 6.18 -2.02
C GLY A 60 14.15 5.25 -1.57
N LEU A 61 13.20 4.92 -2.45
CA LEU A 61 12.17 3.93 -2.17
C LEU A 61 12.79 2.53 -2.06
N GLN A 62 12.45 1.82 -0.99
CA GLN A 62 12.81 0.41 -0.79
C GLN A 62 11.57 -0.38 -0.39
N ILE A 63 11.43 -1.58 -0.94
CA ILE A 63 10.39 -2.55 -0.56
C ILE A 63 11.01 -3.71 0.22
N LYS A 64 10.25 -4.36 1.08
CA LYS A 64 10.70 -5.52 1.84
C LYS A 64 10.22 -6.80 1.18
N LYS A 65 11.15 -7.65 0.77
CA LYS A 65 10.88 -8.95 0.16
C LYS A 65 11.80 -9.99 0.76
N ASP A 66 11.25 -11.12 1.20
CA ASP A 66 12.00 -12.23 1.78
C ASP A 66 12.93 -11.79 2.93
N GLY A 67 12.45 -10.83 3.75
CA GLY A 67 13.20 -10.26 4.87
C GLY A 67 14.24 -9.20 4.50
N GLN A 68 14.44 -8.92 3.20
CA GLN A 68 15.45 -8.01 2.69
C GLN A 68 14.85 -6.72 2.12
N TRP A 69 15.55 -5.61 2.30
CA TRP A 69 15.19 -4.33 1.68
C TRP A 69 15.76 -4.25 0.26
N ILE A 70 14.86 -4.16 -0.72
CA ILE A 70 15.19 -4.08 -2.14
C ILE A 70 14.94 -2.65 -2.64
N PRO A 71 15.95 -1.96 -3.21
CA PRO A 71 15.78 -0.64 -3.78
C PRO A 71 14.95 -0.67 -5.06
N ILE A 72 14.07 0.31 -5.22
CA ILE A 72 13.32 0.52 -6.45
C ILE A 72 14.02 1.60 -7.27
N LYS A 73 14.49 1.20 -8.46
CA LYS A 73 15.15 2.12 -9.38
C LYS A 73 14.11 2.99 -10.10
N PRO A 74 14.29 4.31 -10.11
CA PRO A 74 13.43 5.21 -10.87
C PRO A 74 13.60 4.94 -12.36
N LEU A 75 12.48 4.81 -13.07
CA LEU A 75 12.46 4.70 -14.52
C LEU A 75 11.80 5.96 -15.10
N ASN A 76 12.39 6.50 -16.17
CA ASN A 76 11.79 7.62 -16.88
C ASN A 76 10.42 7.22 -17.45
N ASN A 77 9.45 8.12 -17.37
CA ASN A 77 8.08 7.94 -17.87
C ASN A 77 7.36 6.71 -17.27
N ALA A 78 7.66 6.36 -16.02
CA ALA A 78 7.03 5.24 -15.33
C ALA A 78 6.43 5.65 -13.99
N PHE A 79 5.37 4.94 -13.60
CA PHE A 79 4.86 4.94 -12.23
C PHE A 79 5.27 3.64 -11.54
N VAL A 80 5.48 3.72 -10.24
CA VAL A 80 5.51 2.53 -9.38
C VAL A 80 4.10 2.31 -8.87
N ILE A 81 3.56 1.09 -9.05
CA ILE A 81 2.23 0.72 -8.57
C ILE A 81 2.41 -0.37 -7.51
N ASN A 82 1.82 -0.17 -6.34
CA ASN A 82 1.80 -1.13 -5.24
C ASN A 82 0.37 -1.51 -4.84
N VAL A 83 0.21 -2.80 -4.53
CA VAL A 83 -1.00 -3.39 -3.96
C VAL A 83 -0.90 -3.24 -2.46
N GLU A 84 -1.94 -2.68 -1.85
CA GLU A 84 -1.95 -2.28 -0.46
C GLU A 84 -2.97 -3.08 0.36
N ASP A 85 -3.02 -2.78 1.67
CA ASP A 85 -3.70 -3.58 2.68
C ASP A 85 -5.19 -3.91 2.36
N ILE A 86 -5.95 -2.94 1.82
CA ILE A 86 -7.38 -3.15 1.50
C ILE A 86 -7.54 -4.17 0.38
N LEU A 87 -6.66 -4.13 -0.63
CA LEU A 87 -6.72 -5.08 -1.74
C LEU A 87 -6.21 -6.46 -1.31
N GLU A 88 -5.29 -6.54 -0.34
CA GLU A 88 -4.92 -7.81 0.30
C GLU A 88 -6.12 -8.45 1.02
N ILE A 89 -6.91 -7.66 1.76
CA ILE A 89 -8.15 -8.12 2.41
C ILE A 89 -9.13 -8.66 1.36
N LEU A 90 -9.44 -7.86 0.33
CA LEU A 90 -10.39 -8.25 -0.73
C LEU A 90 -9.96 -9.52 -1.45
N THR A 91 -8.66 -9.66 -1.74
CA THR A 91 -8.13 -10.83 -2.45
C THR A 91 -7.86 -12.04 -1.57
N ASN A 92 -8.29 -12.01 -0.30
CA ASN A 92 -8.04 -13.05 0.69
C ASN A 92 -6.55 -13.44 0.77
N GLY A 93 -5.64 -12.47 0.64
CA GLY A 93 -4.20 -12.67 0.80
C GLY A 93 -3.46 -13.14 -0.45
N ILE A 94 -4.15 -13.26 -1.60
CA ILE A 94 -3.54 -13.64 -2.88
C ILE A 94 -2.60 -12.53 -3.36
N TYR A 95 -3.07 -11.28 -3.38
CA TYR A 95 -2.19 -10.13 -3.54
C TYR A 95 -1.86 -9.58 -2.16
N ARG A 96 -0.60 -9.19 -1.95
CA ARG A 96 -0.10 -8.82 -0.63
C ARG A 96 0.38 -7.38 -0.63
N GLY A 97 -0.09 -6.62 0.36
CA GLY A 97 0.52 -5.40 0.87
C GLY A 97 1.97 -5.67 1.27
N ILE A 98 2.88 -4.90 0.66
CA ILE A 98 4.32 -5.02 0.89
C ILE A 98 4.78 -3.87 1.78
N GLU A 99 5.51 -4.22 2.84
CA GLU A 99 6.18 -3.23 3.69
C GLU A 99 7.24 -2.48 2.85
N HIS A 100 7.20 -1.16 2.90
CA HIS A 100 8.11 -0.29 2.16
C HIS A 100 8.55 0.90 3.02
N ARG A 101 9.66 1.54 2.63
CA ARG A 101 10.24 2.69 3.32
C ARG A 101 10.88 3.66 2.32
N ALA A 102 11.15 4.88 2.76
CA ALA A 102 11.96 5.83 1.99
C ALA A 102 13.24 6.19 2.76
N THR A 103 14.38 5.95 2.14
CA THR A 103 15.70 6.36 2.63
C THR A 103 16.05 7.77 2.17
N VAL A 104 17.01 8.38 2.85
CA VAL A 104 17.59 9.68 2.49
C VAL A 104 19.05 9.51 2.11
N ASN A 105 19.64 10.53 1.49
CA ASN A 105 21.05 10.58 1.14
C ASN A 105 21.63 11.95 1.52
N SER A 106 22.95 12.09 1.49
CA SER A 106 23.64 13.33 1.89
C SER A 106 23.87 14.35 0.78
N LYS A 107 23.47 14.04 -0.46
CA LYS A 107 23.89 14.78 -1.66
C LYS A 107 22.76 15.58 -2.32
N LYS A 108 21.59 14.97 -2.51
CA LYS A 108 20.53 15.52 -3.35
C LYS A 108 19.15 15.20 -2.79
N GLU A 109 18.25 16.15 -2.91
CA GLU A 109 16.85 15.99 -2.51
C GLU A 109 16.15 14.94 -3.37
N ARG A 110 15.25 14.19 -2.75
CA ARG A 110 14.32 13.30 -3.45
C ARG A 110 12.91 13.88 -3.37
N ILE A 111 12.20 13.90 -4.49
CA ILE A 111 10.81 14.31 -4.59
C ILE A 111 9.98 13.15 -5.13
N SER A 112 8.85 12.86 -4.47
CA SER A 112 7.90 11.86 -4.96
C SER A 112 6.46 12.23 -4.62
N ILE A 113 5.54 11.90 -5.52
CA ILE A 113 4.11 12.17 -5.39
C ILE A 113 3.39 10.82 -5.38
N ALA A 114 2.79 10.46 -4.24
CA ALA A 114 2.01 9.24 -4.09
C ALA A 114 0.52 9.57 -4.19
N SER A 115 -0.22 8.83 -5.02
CA SER A 115 -1.67 8.88 -5.09
C SER A 115 -2.26 7.58 -4.56
N PHE A 116 -3.05 7.67 -3.50
CA PHE A 116 -3.66 6.55 -2.80
C PHE A 116 -5.12 6.43 -3.24
N HIS A 117 -5.51 5.26 -3.72
CA HIS A 117 -6.86 4.94 -4.17
C HIS A 117 -7.48 3.98 -3.16
N LYS A 118 -8.59 4.41 -2.57
CA LYS A 118 -9.26 3.69 -1.48
C LYS A 118 -10.78 3.75 -1.68
N PRO A 119 -11.51 2.74 -1.19
CA PRO A 119 -12.97 2.81 -1.11
C PRO A 119 -13.44 3.97 -0.21
N GLN A 120 -14.70 4.37 -0.34
CA GLN A 120 -15.33 5.30 0.62
C GLN A 120 -15.37 4.73 2.04
N MET A 121 -15.35 5.60 3.05
CA MET A 121 -15.35 5.19 4.48
C MET A 121 -16.55 4.32 4.87
N SER A 122 -17.70 4.52 4.21
CA SER A 122 -18.93 3.76 4.42
C SER A 122 -18.94 2.38 3.77
N LYS A 123 -17.99 2.07 2.89
CA LYS A 123 -17.90 0.77 2.23
C LYS A 123 -17.48 -0.31 3.22
N VAL A 124 -17.99 -1.51 3.00
CA VAL A 124 -17.61 -2.72 3.73
C VAL A 124 -16.53 -3.43 2.94
N ILE A 125 -15.43 -3.79 3.60
CA ILE A 125 -14.33 -4.55 3.03
C ILE A 125 -14.18 -5.89 3.77
N GLY A 126 -13.83 -6.93 3.03
CA GLY A 126 -13.64 -8.29 3.52
C GLY A 126 -13.21 -9.21 2.36
N PRO A 127 -12.83 -10.47 2.63
CA PRO A 127 -12.51 -11.42 1.58
C PRO A 127 -13.64 -11.53 0.56
N THR A 128 -13.33 -11.36 -0.72
CA THR A 128 -14.30 -11.52 -1.82
C THR A 128 -14.87 -12.94 -1.81
N PRO A 129 -16.20 -13.12 -1.80
CA PRO A 129 -16.82 -14.44 -1.64
C PRO A 129 -16.32 -15.51 -2.62
N THR A 130 -16.12 -15.16 -3.90
CA THR A 130 -15.55 -16.10 -4.90
C THR A 130 -14.15 -16.62 -4.55
N LEU A 131 -13.39 -15.92 -3.71
CA LEU A 131 -12.03 -16.29 -3.31
C LEU A 131 -12.00 -17.05 -1.97
N VAL A 132 -13.15 -17.24 -1.33
CA VAL A 132 -13.29 -18.00 -0.08
C VAL A 132 -13.85 -19.38 -0.41
N THR A 133 -13.04 -20.40 -0.18
CA THR A 133 -13.36 -21.81 -0.46
C THR A 133 -13.00 -22.69 0.73
N PRO A 134 -13.43 -23.97 0.79
CA PRO A 134 -12.94 -24.91 1.80
C PRO A 134 -11.41 -25.03 1.82
N GLU A 135 -10.74 -24.88 0.68
CA GLU A 135 -9.28 -24.94 0.53
C GLU A 135 -8.60 -23.59 0.86
N THR A 136 -9.32 -22.48 0.68
CA THR A 136 -8.88 -21.11 0.95
C THR A 136 -9.87 -20.39 1.88
N PRO A 137 -9.90 -20.74 3.19
CA PRO A 137 -10.83 -20.11 4.12
C PRO A 137 -10.56 -18.60 4.26
N ALA A 138 -11.55 -17.86 4.75
CA ALA A 138 -11.43 -16.43 4.98
C ALA A 138 -10.31 -16.13 6.00
N LEU A 139 -9.30 -15.37 5.58
CA LEU A 139 -8.15 -14.98 6.42
C LEU A 139 -8.36 -13.66 7.16
N PHE A 140 -9.31 -12.84 6.69
CA PHE A 140 -9.59 -11.50 7.20
C PHE A 140 -11.05 -11.39 7.59
N LYS A 141 -11.37 -10.54 8.57
CA LYS A 141 -12.78 -10.25 8.88
C LYS A 141 -13.35 -9.22 7.92
N THR A 142 -14.67 -9.18 7.91
CA THR A 142 -15.45 -8.17 7.20
C THR A 142 -15.74 -7.00 8.13
N LEU A 143 -15.41 -5.79 7.73
CA LEU A 143 -15.58 -4.56 8.50
C LEU A 143 -15.76 -3.35 7.59
N THR A 144 -16.20 -2.21 8.15
CA THR A 144 -16.22 -0.96 7.38
C THR A 144 -14.82 -0.42 7.17
N VAL A 145 -14.62 0.35 6.10
CA VAL A 145 -13.36 1.06 5.83
C VAL A 145 -13.06 2.06 6.95
N GLU A 146 -14.08 2.71 7.51
CA GLU A 146 -13.94 3.58 8.68
C GLU A 146 -13.34 2.84 9.89
N ASP A 147 -13.89 1.68 10.23
CA ASP A 147 -13.39 0.88 11.37
C ASP A 147 -11.97 0.36 11.12
N TYR A 148 -11.67 -0.02 9.87
CA TYR A 148 -10.31 -0.36 9.46
C TYR A 148 -9.34 0.81 9.71
N TYR A 149 -9.68 2.03 9.30
CA TYR A 149 -8.83 3.20 9.53
C TYR A 149 -8.68 3.56 11.00
N LYS A 150 -9.76 3.48 11.81
CA LYS A 150 -9.69 3.68 13.27
C LYS A 150 -8.67 2.73 13.89
N ALA A 151 -8.69 1.47 13.48
CA ALA A 151 -7.76 0.47 13.99
C ALA A 151 -6.33 0.67 13.45
N TYR A 152 -6.17 1.01 12.18
CA TYR A 152 -4.87 1.30 11.56
C TYR A 152 -4.17 2.47 12.25
N PHE A 153 -4.88 3.59 12.47
CA PHE A 153 -4.30 4.80 13.07
C PHE A 153 -4.17 4.75 14.59
N SER A 154 -4.76 3.75 15.26
CA SER A 154 -4.53 3.51 16.69
C SER A 154 -3.12 2.97 17.00
N ARG A 155 -2.32 2.68 15.98
CA ARG A 155 -1.01 2.03 16.08
C ARG A 155 0.10 2.93 15.55
N TYR A 156 1.33 2.71 16.03
CA TYR A 156 2.52 3.35 15.46
C TYR A 156 2.84 2.78 14.07
N LEU A 157 3.35 3.63 13.17
CA LEU A 157 3.85 3.25 11.84
C LEU A 157 5.18 2.49 11.95
N GLN A 158 5.10 1.21 12.35
CA GLN A 158 6.25 0.32 12.46
C GLN A 158 5.95 -1.02 11.79
N GLY A 159 6.40 -1.16 10.54
CA GLY A 159 6.26 -2.38 9.76
C GLY A 159 4.86 -2.59 9.17
N LYS A 160 4.54 -3.84 8.82
CA LYS A 160 3.23 -4.19 8.24
C LYS A 160 2.12 -4.09 9.28
N SER A 161 0.98 -3.53 8.89
CA SER A 161 -0.20 -3.51 9.76
C SER A 161 -0.66 -4.96 10.06
N CYS A 162 -1.03 -5.25 11.31
CA CYS A 162 -1.68 -6.52 11.61
C CYS A 162 -3.12 -6.44 11.08
N LEU A 163 -3.32 -7.00 9.89
CA LEU A 163 -4.59 -7.07 9.15
C LEU A 163 -5.58 -8.10 9.73
N ILE A 164 -5.19 -8.84 10.78
CA ILE A 164 -6.02 -9.86 11.45
C ILE A 164 -7.01 -9.19 12.43
N LEU A 165 -7.71 -8.16 11.96
CA LEU A 165 -8.78 -7.52 12.73
C LEU A 165 -10.12 -8.13 12.41
#